data_AF-A0A9P7KDW1-F1
#
_entry.id   AF-A0A9P7KDW1-F1
#
_cell.length_a   1.000
_cell.length_b   1.000
_cell.length_c   1.000
_cell.angle_alpha   90.00
_cell.angle_beta   90.00
_cell.angle_gamma   90.00
#
_symmetry.space_group_name_H-M   'P 1'
#
loop_
_entity.id
_entity.type
_entity.pdbx_description
1 polymer ?
#
loop_
_entity_poly.entity_id
_entity_poly.type
_entity_poly.pdbx_seq_one_letter_code
_entity_poly.pdbx_strand_id
1 'polypeptide(L)'
;MSVAQPPLPPRRSIPPPPPLRSSTHTEVKEDEIPKGIAARIASLQLGQVGRTEPLLAKPPPVPTRRLSTPKPKPVFPEDGKHSNGKPVGSGAPPPIPPKWTRPSPDVLARALARRPPPPPVKRPSVHKLQNNPSPPPAPPDAGPRRRIPPIPARLPTPPPDPQSEFYEQAQDTTPGAPFRYDEQNSCLECRDFSHVDAHAALFPRHTVASLDNLAYDLTEPFPYEIEKARAIFTWLHHNIAYDADAFFSGNIQPSTAESTLSSGLAVCDGYSGLFKSLAERVGIQAHKVVGHGKGVGYEATGPGQPVPQYSSGHAWNCAFLDGNWHLIDACWGAGALDGSTYQQRFAPMWFTSPPVEFGKTHFPEDPSYQLASDEDGGPVSWEAYIMEPAGPVIFVDFYKLDLWPSALQPPSRYIQGGTRASFQVFKRCEHMSTAEADNFVFMVSFGNERVPLELNEGGGWSADVNIPRDAGEVSLYNVTTVSGRDAKGFGIQALKRALGRQGMTFGGLARWTVI
;
A
#
# COMPACT_ATOMS: atom_id res chain seq x y z
N MET A 1 15.52 82.19 -37.54
CA MET A 1 14.73 81.60 -36.44
C MET A 1 14.88 80.08 -36.52
N SER A 2 15.68 79.50 -35.63
CA SER A 2 15.50 78.12 -35.15
C SER A 2 16.30 78.00 -33.85
N VAL A 3 15.62 77.51 -32.81
CA VAL A 3 15.97 77.64 -31.40
C VAL A 3 17.01 76.59 -31.03
N ALA A 4 18.18 77.00 -30.53
CA ALA A 4 19.18 76.11 -29.96
C ALA A 4 18.78 75.71 -28.54
N GLN A 5 18.65 74.40 -28.29
CA GLN A 5 18.39 73.84 -26.96
C GLN A 5 19.67 73.84 -26.09
N PRO A 6 19.57 74.07 -24.77
CA PRO A 6 20.69 74.05 -23.85
C PRO A 6 21.20 72.62 -23.55
N PRO A 7 22.48 72.45 -23.17
CA PRO A 7 23.10 71.14 -22.97
C PRO A 7 22.61 70.42 -21.70
N LEU A 8 22.48 69.10 -21.81
CA LEU A 8 22.07 68.18 -20.75
C LEU A 8 23.13 68.04 -19.63
N PRO A 9 22.72 67.83 -18.37
CA PRO A 9 23.62 67.68 -17.23
C PRO A 9 24.37 66.32 -17.24
N PRO A 10 25.55 66.24 -16.60
CA PRO A 10 26.40 65.05 -16.62
C PRO A 10 25.81 63.88 -15.83
N ARG A 11 26.00 62.66 -16.37
CA ARG A 11 25.62 61.39 -15.76
C ARG A 11 26.29 61.20 -14.39
N ARG A 12 25.49 60.96 -13.35
CA ARG A 12 25.98 60.48 -12.04
C ARG A 12 26.55 59.06 -12.19
N SER A 13 27.79 58.89 -11.73
CA SER A 13 28.48 57.61 -11.60
C SER A 13 27.88 56.78 -10.46
N ILE A 14 27.65 55.50 -10.74
CA ILE A 14 27.23 54.48 -9.77
C ILE A 14 28.47 54.06 -8.97
N PRO A 15 28.45 54.01 -7.62
CA PRO A 15 29.58 53.55 -6.83
C PRO A 15 29.82 52.03 -7.00
N PRO A 16 31.07 51.56 -6.95
CA PRO A 16 31.40 50.15 -7.18
C PRO A 16 30.92 49.24 -6.03
N PRO A 17 30.62 47.96 -6.32
CA PRO A 17 30.27 46.97 -5.29
C PRO A 17 31.46 46.68 -4.35
N PRO A 18 31.19 46.27 -3.09
CA PRO A 18 32.23 45.92 -2.14
C PRO A 18 33.05 44.70 -2.61
N PRO A 19 34.33 44.58 -2.17
CA PRO A 19 35.26 43.61 -2.72
C PRO A 19 34.89 42.16 -2.39
N LEU A 20 35.05 41.28 -3.38
CA LEU A 20 35.08 39.83 -3.23
C LEU A 20 36.18 39.45 -2.22
N ARG A 21 35.78 38.90 -1.07
CA ARG A 21 36.74 38.21 -0.19
C ARG A 21 37.17 36.91 -0.86
N SER A 22 38.49 36.78 -0.93
CA SER A 22 39.25 35.67 -1.48
C SER A 22 38.90 34.33 -0.84
N SER A 23 38.85 33.32 -1.70
CA SER A 23 38.83 31.90 -1.36
C SER A 23 40.07 31.52 -0.57
N THR A 24 39.94 31.35 0.75
CA THR A 24 40.82 30.49 1.53
C THR A 24 40.23 29.09 1.52
N HIS A 25 40.94 28.16 0.88
CA HIS A 25 40.77 26.72 1.06
C HIS A 25 40.70 26.43 2.56
N THR A 26 39.52 26.04 3.03
CA THR A 26 39.33 25.45 4.34
C THR A 26 38.73 24.09 4.04
N GLU A 27 39.47 23.04 4.38
CA GLU A 27 39.02 21.65 4.30
C GLU A 27 37.61 21.54 4.91
N VAL A 28 36.67 21.09 4.10
CA VAL A 28 35.32 20.78 4.57
C VAL A 28 35.45 19.52 5.41
N LYS A 29 35.40 19.68 6.74
CA LYS A 29 35.02 18.59 7.63
C LYS A 29 33.58 18.20 7.30
N GLU A 30 33.42 16.95 6.88
CA GLU A 30 32.14 16.25 6.74
C GLU A 30 31.48 16.07 8.11
N ASP A 31 30.94 17.13 8.70
CA ASP A 31 30.08 16.99 9.87
C ASP A 31 28.96 18.03 9.81
N GLU A 32 27.80 17.58 9.33
CA GLU A 32 26.43 17.87 9.79
C GLU A 32 25.42 17.66 8.65
N ILE A 33 25.24 16.38 8.30
CA ILE A 33 24.00 15.88 7.67
C ILE A 33 23.13 15.40 8.85
N PRO A 34 21.83 15.71 8.95
CA PRO A 34 20.97 15.02 9.92
C PRO A 34 20.91 13.53 9.55
N LYS A 35 21.66 12.70 10.31
CA LYS A 35 21.85 11.27 10.05
C LYS A 35 20.62 10.48 10.54
N GLY A 36 19.77 10.03 9.61
CA GLY A 36 18.79 8.94 9.81
C GLY A 36 17.31 9.31 9.58
N ILE A 37 16.53 8.36 9.05
CA ILE A 37 15.08 8.48 8.83
C ILE A 37 14.35 8.72 10.15
N ALA A 38 14.73 8.03 11.22
CA ALA A 38 14.25 8.26 12.57
C ALA A 38 14.39 9.74 13.01
N ALA A 39 15.52 10.38 12.69
CA ALA A 39 15.76 11.78 13.00
C ALA A 39 14.89 12.72 12.16
N ARG A 40 14.63 12.38 10.88
CA ARG A 40 13.69 13.13 10.03
C ARG A 40 12.25 13.03 10.55
N ILE A 41 11.78 11.83 10.88
CA ILE A 41 10.44 11.61 11.47
C ILE A 41 10.31 12.38 12.79
N ALA A 42 11.32 12.31 13.66
CA ALA A 42 11.34 13.05 14.93
C ALA A 42 11.33 14.58 14.72
N SER A 43 12.04 15.08 13.70
CA SER A 43 12.12 16.52 13.40
C SER A 43 10.80 17.10 12.89
N LEU A 44 10.01 16.33 12.13
CA LEU A 44 8.71 16.78 11.63
C LEU A 44 7.67 16.97 12.74
N GLN A 45 7.77 16.19 13.81
CA GLN A 45 6.86 16.27 14.95
C GLN A 45 7.02 17.57 15.75
N LEU A 46 8.25 18.07 15.87
CA LEU A 46 8.54 19.35 16.54
C LEU A 46 7.93 20.57 15.81
N GLY A 47 7.61 20.43 14.52
CA GLY A 47 6.95 21.47 13.73
C GLY A 47 5.42 21.41 13.74
N GLN A 48 4.84 20.23 13.98
CA GLN A 48 3.39 20.00 13.89
C GLN A 48 2.65 20.09 15.23
N VAL A 49 3.35 19.93 16.36
CA VAL A 49 2.78 20.15 17.70
C VAL A 49 3.08 21.59 18.12
N GLY A 50 2.09 22.48 18.02
CA GLY A 50 2.20 23.84 18.52
C GLY A 50 2.67 23.85 19.99
N ARG A 51 3.69 24.67 20.28
CA ARG A 51 4.20 24.91 21.64
C ARG A 51 3.05 25.34 22.54
N THR A 52 2.53 24.42 23.34
CA THR A 52 1.81 24.74 24.56
C THR A 52 2.64 24.16 25.70
N GLU A 53 3.33 25.04 26.42
CA GLU A 53 3.98 24.65 27.68
C GLU A 53 2.91 24.24 28.69
N PRO A 54 2.98 23.04 29.29
CA PRO A 54 2.12 22.69 30.39
C PRO A 54 2.69 23.27 31.69
N LEU A 55 1.93 24.14 32.35
CA LEU A 55 2.13 24.48 33.76
C LEU A 55 2.09 23.20 34.60
N LEU A 56 3.18 22.93 35.33
CA LEU A 56 3.29 21.80 36.26
C LEU A 56 2.17 21.81 37.31
N ALA A 57 1.29 20.82 37.26
CA ALA A 57 0.46 20.41 38.40
C ALA A 57 0.87 18.99 38.82
N LYS A 58 1.24 18.83 40.10
CA LYS A 58 1.64 17.54 40.69
C LYS A 58 0.46 16.54 40.69
N PRO A 59 0.68 15.25 40.38
CA PRO A 59 -0.37 14.24 40.45
C PRO A 59 -0.69 13.85 41.91
N PRO A 60 -1.96 13.49 42.21
CA PRO A 60 -2.38 12.98 43.53
C PRO A 60 -1.94 11.52 43.74
N PRO A 61 -1.88 11.03 44.99
CA PRO A 61 -1.31 9.72 45.30
C PRO A 61 -2.25 8.56 44.93
N VAL A 62 -1.63 7.48 44.43
CA VAL A 62 -2.27 6.21 44.04
C VAL A 62 -2.64 5.37 45.28
N PRO A 63 -3.85 4.78 45.37
CA PRO A 63 -4.19 3.87 46.46
C PRO A 63 -3.60 2.46 46.25
N THR A 64 -3.06 1.91 47.34
CA THR A 64 -2.42 0.60 47.45
C THR A 64 -3.42 -0.55 47.29
N ARG A 65 -3.21 -1.42 46.29
CA ARG A 65 -4.00 -2.64 46.07
C ARG A 65 -3.45 -3.80 46.90
N ARG A 66 -4.31 -4.38 47.76
CA ARG A 66 -4.05 -5.60 48.54
C ARG A 66 -3.75 -6.81 47.63
N LEU A 67 -2.69 -7.54 47.98
CA LEU A 67 -2.34 -8.87 47.48
C LEU A 67 -3.50 -9.86 47.71
N SER A 68 -3.93 -10.54 46.65
CA SER A 68 -4.84 -11.68 46.70
C SER A 68 -4.07 -12.95 46.32
N THR A 69 -4.34 -14.01 47.07
CA THR A 69 -3.67 -15.32 47.12
C THR A 69 -3.77 -16.14 45.82
N PRO A 70 -2.81 -17.05 45.55
CA PRO A 70 -2.75 -17.81 44.29
C PRO A 70 -3.74 -18.99 44.24
N LYS A 71 -4.38 -19.18 43.08
CA LYS A 71 -5.22 -20.35 42.76
C LYS A 71 -4.34 -21.56 42.35
N PRO A 72 -4.76 -22.81 42.63
CA PRO A 72 -3.95 -24.01 42.40
C PRO A 72 -3.96 -24.47 40.93
N LYS A 73 -2.86 -25.15 40.56
CA LYS A 73 -2.58 -25.74 39.23
C LYS A 73 -3.48 -26.96 38.93
N PRO A 74 -3.86 -27.21 37.66
CA PRO A 74 -4.54 -28.43 37.28
C PRO A 74 -3.56 -29.62 37.17
N VAL A 75 -4.04 -30.77 37.65
CA VAL A 75 -3.37 -32.09 37.66
C VAL A 75 -3.77 -32.85 36.39
N PHE A 76 -2.81 -33.40 35.67
CA PHE A 76 -3.04 -34.37 34.58
C PHE A 76 -3.00 -35.80 35.15
N PRO A 77 -3.90 -36.71 34.73
CA PRO A 77 -3.71 -38.14 34.96
C PRO A 77 -3.03 -38.83 33.77
N GLU A 78 -1.98 -39.59 34.05
CA GLU A 78 -1.39 -40.59 33.16
C GLU A 78 -1.99 -41.99 33.38
N ASP A 79 -2.04 -42.73 32.26
CA ASP A 79 -1.97 -44.18 32.04
C ASP A 79 -3.13 -45.16 32.30
N GLY A 80 -3.45 -45.93 31.25
CA GLY A 80 -4.28 -47.14 31.34
C GLY A 80 -4.65 -47.90 30.05
N LYS A 81 -3.67 -48.50 29.37
CA LYS A 81 -3.66 -49.81 28.64
C LYS A 81 -4.67 -50.18 27.51
N HIS A 82 -4.06 -50.49 26.35
CA HIS A 82 -4.22 -51.63 25.43
C HIS A 82 -5.59 -52.15 24.95
N SER A 83 -5.77 -52.17 23.62
CA SER A 83 -6.28 -53.35 22.90
C SER A 83 -5.73 -53.43 21.47
N ASN A 84 -5.27 -54.63 21.11
CA ASN A 84 -4.70 -55.04 19.81
C ASN A 84 -5.69 -54.98 18.64
N GLY A 85 -5.24 -54.47 17.49
CA GLY A 85 -5.83 -54.66 16.16
C GLY A 85 -4.72 -54.82 15.10
N LYS A 86 -4.82 -55.85 14.26
CA LYS A 86 -3.84 -56.31 13.23
C LYS A 86 -3.74 -55.37 12.00
N PRO A 87 -2.69 -55.51 11.17
CA PRO A 87 -2.16 -54.43 10.32
C PRO A 87 -2.85 -54.33 8.95
N VAL A 88 -2.99 -53.11 8.45
CA VAL A 88 -3.42 -52.82 7.07
C VAL A 88 -2.31 -52.06 6.35
N GLY A 89 -1.81 -52.68 5.27
CA GLY A 89 -1.26 -52.04 4.07
C GLY A 89 -0.14 -51.01 4.23
N SER A 90 1.10 -51.44 4.03
CA SER A 90 2.25 -50.58 3.75
C SER A 90 2.07 -49.81 2.44
N GLY A 91 1.55 -48.58 2.51
CA GLY A 91 1.81 -47.54 1.52
C GLY A 91 3.08 -46.80 1.92
N ALA A 92 4.06 -46.71 1.02
CA ALA A 92 5.25 -45.89 1.26
C ALA A 92 4.82 -44.45 1.59
N PRO A 93 5.43 -43.79 2.60
CA PRO A 93 5.16 -42.38 2.82
C PRO A 93 5.50 -41.59 1.54
N PRO A 94 4.75 -40.52 1.23
CA PRO A 94 5.08 -39.68 0.09
C PRO A 94 6.53 -39.20 0.23
N PRO A 95 7.26 -39.03 -0.89
CA PRO A 95 8.65 -38.58 -0.83
C PRO A 95 8.71 -37.28 -0.05
N ILE A 96 9.58 -37.26 0.96
CA ILE A 96 9.91 -36.04 1.72
C ILE A 96 10.34 -35.02 0.67
N PRO A 97 9.64 -33.87 0.53
CA PRO A 97 10.09 -32.83 -0.39
C PRO A 97 11.53 -32.49 -0.04
N PRO A 98 12.40 -32.23 -1.04
CA PRO A 98 13.81 -31.97 -0.77
C PRO A 98 13.90 -30.85 0.26
N LYS A 99 14.53 -31.13 1.41
CA LYS A 99 14.82 -30.11 2.43
C LYS A 99 15.44 -28.93 1.71
N TRP A 100 14.76 -27.80 1.70
CA TRP A 100 15.33 -26.58 1.14
C TRP A 100 16.61 -26.28 1.92
N THR A 101 17.74 -26.50 1.27
CA THR A 101 19.03 -26.10 1.80
C THR A 101 19.13 -24.60 1.63
N ARG A 102 19.45 -23.90 2.74
CA ARG A 102 19.82 -22.48 2.74
C ARG A 102 20.53 -22.14 1.42
N PRO A 103 19.99 -21.23 0.58
CA PRO A 103 20.67 -20.76 -0.59
C PRO A 103 22.02 -20.30 -0.08
N SER A 104 23.10 -20.86 -0.66
CA SER A 104 24.42 -20.49 -0.19
C SER A 104 24.52 -18.96 -0.19
N PRO A 105 25.33 -18.36 0.71
CA PRO A 105 25.55 -16.92 0.69
C PRO A 105 25.82 -16.39 -0.72
N ASP A 106 26.43 -17.19 -1.60
CA ASP A 106 26.63 -16.89 -3.02
C ASP A 106 25.36 -16.91 -3.87
N VAL A 107 24.45 -17.88 -3.67
CA VAL A 107 23.14 -17.90 -4.36
C VAL A 107 22.28 -16.75 -3.89
N LEU A 108 22.28 -16.45 -2.59
CA LEU A 108 21.58 -15.30 -2.05
C LEU A 108 22.17 -13.99 -2.59
N ALA A 109 23.50 -13.85 -2.58
CA ALA A 109 24.18 -12.69 -3.16
C ALA A 109 23.90 -12.56 -4.67
N ARG A 110 23.84 -13.68 -5.42
CA ARG A 110 23.49 -13.68 -6.85
C ARG A 110 22.02 -13.30 -7.07
N ALA A 111 21.10 -13.77 -6.26
CA ALA A 111 19.69 -13.38 -6.32
C ALA A 111 19.54 -11.88 -6.04
N LEU A 112 20.25 -11.34 -5.05
CA LEU A 112 20.28 -9.90 -4.73
C LEU A 112 21.07 -9.06 -5.76
N ALA A 113 21.98 -9.68 -6.52
CA ALA A 113 22.78 -9.02 -7.56
C ALA A 113 22.10 -8.97 -8.93
N ARG A 114 21.18 -9.89 -9.23
CA ARG A 114 20.32 -9.85 -10.43
C ARG A 114 19.23 -8.80 -10.25
N ARG A 115 19.61 -7.53 -10.24
CA ARG A 115 18.70 -6.40 -10.10
C ARG A 115 18.03 -6.13 -11.46
N PRO A 116 16.75 -6.45 -11.70
CA PRO A 116 15.99 -5.56 -12.56
C PRO A 116 16.02 -4.19 -11.88
N PRO A 117 16.46 -3.11 -12.54
CA PRO A 117 16.32 -1.79 -11.94
C PRO A 117 14.83 -1.57 -11.60
N PRO A 118 14.49 -0.85 -10.52
CA PRO A 118 13.14 -0.30 -10.41
C PRO A 118 12.86 0.44 -11.73
N PRO A 119 11.64 0.33 -12.29
CA PRO A 119 11.37 0.80 -13.64
C PRO A 119 11.86 2.25 -13.78
N PRO A 120 12.71 2.56 -14.78
CA PRO A 120 13.22 3.91 -14.94
C PRO A 120 12.06 4.85 -15.21
N VAL A 121 12.00 5.97 -14.48
CA VAL A 121 11.08 7.07 -14.77
C VAL A 121 11.41 7.58 -16.19
N LYS A 122 10.57 7.24 -17.18
CA LYS A 122 10.62 7.92 -18.48
C LYS A 122 10.18 9.36 -18.23
N ARG A 123 11.14 10.27 -18.11
CA ARG A 123 10.84 11.71 -18.03
C ARG A 123 10.02 12.12 -19.27
N PRO A 124 8.99 12.96 -19.14
CA PRO A 124 8.31 13.50 -20.29
C PRO A 124 9.34 14.25 -21.14
N SER A 125 9.46 13.84 -22.40
CA SER A 125 10.24 14.59 -23.38
C SER A 125 9.54 15.93 -23.56
N VAL A 126 10.19 17.02 -23.13
CA VAL A 126 9.72 18.37 -23.43
C VAL A 126 9.75 18.51 -24.95
N HIS A 127 8.58 18.46 -25.57
CA HIS A 127 8.40 18.87 -26.96
C HIS A 127 8.80 20.34 -27.07
N LYS A 128 10.03 20.61 -27.53
CA LYS A 128 10.33 21.88 -28.19
C LYS A 128 9.62 21.86 -29.54
N LEU A 129 8.45 22.47 -29.57
CA LEU A 129 7.87 23.02 -30.80
C LEU A 129 8.84 24.06 -31.36
N GLN A 130 9.53 23.73 -32.45
CA GLN A 130 10.16 24.73 -33.33
C GLN A 130 10.20 24.21 -34.77
N ASN A 131 9.17 24.62 -35.53
CA ASN A 131 9.12 24.96 -36.95
C ASN A 131 9.73 24.01 -38.00
N ASN A 132 8.84 23.37 -38.77
CA ASN A 132 9.10 22.86 -40.11
C ASN A 132 9.42 23.99 -41.10
N PRO A 133 10.42 23.83 -41.99
CA PRO A 133 10.38 24.36 -43.35
C PRO A 133 9.80 23.32 -44.32
N SER A 134 8.95 23.78 -45.24
CA SER A 134 8.24 23.01 -46.26
C SER A 134 9.14 22.17 -47.18
N PRO A 135 8.62 21.06 -47.76
CA PRO A 135 9.38 20.21 -48.68
C PRO A 135 9.46 20.80 -50.12
N PRO A 136 10.56 20.58 -50.86
CA PRO A 136 10.66 20.93 -52.28
C PRO A 136 9.98 19.88 -53.19
N PRO A 137 9.60 20.26 -54.44
CA PRO A 137 8.83 19.40 -55.35
C PRO A 137 9.66 18.33 -56.06
N ALA A 138 9.01 17.25 -56.49
CA ALA A 138 9.59 16.05 -57.11
C ALA A 138 9.86 16.20 -58.63
N PRO A 139 10.84 15.46 -59.20
CA PRO A 139 10.93 15.14 -60.63
C PRO A 139 10.41 13.72 -60.98
N PRO A 140 10.15 13.42 -62.28
CA PRO A 140 9.21 12.39 -62.71
C PRO A 140 9.81 11.05 -63.20
N ASP A 141 8.98 10.02 -63.06
CA ASP A 141 8.68 8.86 -63.95
C ASP A 141 9.78 7.91 -64.47
N ALA A 142 9.64 6.61 -64.15
CA ALA A 142 9.60 5.46 -65.09
C ALA A 142 9.72 4.11 -64.34
N GLY A 143 8.78 3.18 -64.56
CA GLY A 143 8.70 1.81 -63.97
C GLY A 143 9.70 0.78 -64.55
N PRO A 144 9.40 -0.54 -64.61
CA PRO A 144 8.29 -1.33 -64.05
C PRO A 144 8.72 -2.53 -63.16
N ARG A 145 7.72 -3.16 -62.52
CA ARG A 145 7.75 -4.36 -61.64
C ARG A 145 8.57 -5.57 -62.16
N ARG A 146 9.21 -6.34 -61.25
CA ARG A 146 8.97 -7.80 -61.06
C ARG A 146 9.82 -8.50 -59.95
N ARG A 147 9.10 -9.30 -59.16
CA ARG A 147 9.36 -10.61 -58.48
C ARG A 147 10.72 -10.94 -57.81
N ILE A 148 10.55 -11.40 -56.56
CA ILE A 148 11.49 -12.08 -55.64
C ILE A 148 12.02 -13.42 -56.22
N PRO A 149 13.29 -13.79 -55.96
CA PRO A 149 13.77 -15.18 -55.93
C PRO A 149 14.11 -15.68 -54.50
N PRO A 150 14.12 -17.02 -54.26
CA PRO A 150 14.03 -17.62 -52.93
C PRO A 150 15.38 -17.88 -52.22
N ILE A 151 15.27 -18.12 -50.91
CA ILE A 151 16.31 -18.36 -49.89
C ILE A 151 17.04 -19.71 -50.08
N PRO A 152 18.37 -19.80 -49.87
CA PRO A 152 19.07 -21.06 -49.64
C PRO A 152 19.11 -21.46 -48.15
N ALA A 153 19.01 -22.76 -47.92
CA ALA A 153 18.79 -23.44 -46.65
C ALA A 153 20.03 -23.61 -45.74
N ARG A 154 19.74 -23.77 -44.45
CA ARG A 154 20.47 -24.48 -43.38
C ARG A 154 21.96 -24.13 -43.16
N LEU A 155 22.20 -23.48 -42.02
CA LEU A 155 23.41 -23.70 -41.22
C LEU A 155 23.04 -24.55 -39.98
N PRO A 156 23.94 -25.41 -39.47
CA PRO A 156 23.65 -26.30 -38.34
C PRO A 156 23.61 -25.52 -37.01
N THR A 157 22.63 -25.84 -36.16
CA THR A 157 22.57 -25.39 -34.76
C THR A 157 23.65 -26.08 -33.90
N PRO A 158 24.24 -25.40 -32.91
CA PRO A 158 25.08 -26.04 -31.89
C PRO A 158 24.24 -26.97 -31.00
N PRO A 159 24.85 -27.95 -30.31
CA PRO A 159 24.13 -28.87 -29.44
C PRO A 159 23.57 -28.15 -28.19
N PRO A 160 22.42 -28.60 -27.64
CA PRO A 160 21.78 -28.00 -26.48
C PRO A 160 22.54 -28.27 -25.17
N ASP A 161 22.41 -27.31 -24.25
CA ASP A 161 22.97 -27.27 -22.89
C ASP A 161 22.30 -28.32 -21.97
N PRO A 162 23.03 -29.11 -21.15
CA PRO A 162 22.45 -30.20 -20.33
C PRO A 162 21.53 -29.76 -19.17
N GLN A 163 21.13 -28.49 -19.06
CA GLN A 163 20.30 -28.00 -17.95
C GLN A 163 18.78 -27.96 -18.23
N SER A 164 18.31 -28.43 -19.39
CA SER A 164 16.88 -28.46 -19.69
C SER A 164 16.12 -29.70 -19.21
N GLU A 165 16.81 -30.75 -18.74
CA GLU A 165 16.15 -32.02 -18.33
C GLU A 165 15.42 -31.92 -16.97
N PHE A 166 15.64 -30.86 -16.18
CA PHE A 166 14.92 -30.66 -14.91
C PHE A 166 13.55 -29.99 -15.05
N TYR A 167 13.19 -29.51 -16.24
CA TYR A 167 11.91 -28.83 -16.48
C TYR A 167 10.83 -29.69 -17.17
N GLU A 168 11.15 -30.92 -17.57
CA GLU A 168 10.19 -31.81 -18.27
C GLU A 168 9.57 -32.91 -17.39
N GLN A 169 9.94 -33.02 -16.11
CA GLN A 169 9.43 -34.08 -15.21
C GLN A 169 8.25 -33.68 -14.31
N ALA A 170 7.59 -32.55 -14.56
CA ALA A 170 6.33 -32.17 -13.91
C ALA A 170 5.09 -32.38 -14.79
N GLN A 171 5.22 -33.02 -15.95
CA GLN A 171 4.11 -33.31 -16.87
C GLN A 171 3.82 -34.82 -16.95
N ASP A 172 3.45 -35.44 -15.84
CA ASP A 172 2.82 -36.76 -15.92
C ASP A 172 1.81 -36.98 -14.78
N THR A 173 0.59 -36.44 -14.96
CA THR A 173 -0.63 -37.08 -14.47
C THR A 173 -1.83 -36.70 -15.36
N THR A 174 -2.32 -37.70 -16.11
CA THR A 174 -3.66 -37.86 -16.71
C THR A 174 -4.16 -36.83 -17.75
N PRO A 175 -4.36 -37.24 -19.03
CA PRO A 175 -5.01 -36.41 -20.03
C PRO A 175 -6.54 -36.50 -19.88
N GLY A 176 -7.22 -35.41 -19.50
CA GLY A 176 -8.69 -35.42 -19.48
C GLY A 176 -9.45 -34.29 -18.78
N ALA A 177 -8.78 -33.29 -18.19
CA ALA A 177 -9.43 -32.06 -17.79
C ALA A 177 -8.47 -30.90 -18.08
N PRO A 178 -8.93 -29.79 -18.69
CA PRO A 178 -8.07 -28.63 -18.81
C PRO A 178 -7.71 -28.19 -17.39
N PHE A 179 -6.42 -28.23 -17.05
CA PHE A 179 -5.91 -27.42 -15.95
C PHE A 179 -6.27 -25.98 -16.31
N ARG A 180 -7.32 -25.45 -15.68
CA ARG A 180 -7.52 -24.01 -15.63
C ARG A 180 -6.29 -23.49 -14.89
N TYR A 181 -5.42 -22.76 -15.59
CA TYR A 181 -4.61 -21.77 -14.91
C TYR A 181 -5.60 -20.97 -14.06
N ASP A 182 -5.43 -21.03 -12.74
CA ASP A 182 -6.37 -20.43 -11.81
C ASP A 182 -6.24 -18.90 -11.94
N GLU A 183 -7.04 -18.29 -12.81
CA GLU A 183 -7.11 -16.83 -13.04
C GLU A 183 -7.36 -16.06 -11.73
N GLN A 184 -7.91 -16.72 -10.70
CA GLN A 184 -8.12 -16.13 -9.38
C GLN A 184 -6.81 -15.97 -8.58
N ASN A 185 -5.78 -16.76 -8.88
CA ASN A 185 -4.51 -16.73 -8.15
C ASN A 185 -3.49 -15.74 -8.75
N SER A 186 -3.76 -15.20 -9.95
CA SER A 186 -2.96 -14.12 -10.54
C SER A 186 -3.33 -12.74 -10.01
N CYS A 187 -4.55 -12.53 -9.54
CA CYS A 187 -4.97 -11.25 -8.99
C CYS A 187 -4.61 -11.14 -7.51
N LEU A 188 -3.62 -10.30 -7.18
CA LEU A 188 -3.16 -10.09 -5.80
C LEU A 188 -4.29 -9.63 -4.85
N GLU A 189 -5.25 -8.85 -5.35
CA GLU A 189 -6.36 -8.35 -4.55
C GLU A 189 -7.40 -9.42 -4.18
N CYS A 190 -7.56 -10.42 -5.03
CA CYS A 190 -8.53 -11.52 -4.85
C CYS A 190 -7.92 -12.78 -4.26
N ARG A 191 -6.58 -12.87 -4.22
CA ARG A 191 -5.88 -14.02 -3.69
C ARG A 191 -6.22 -14.27 -2.23
N ASP A 192 -6.57 -15.51 -1.91
CA ASP A 192 -6.81 -15.94 -0.54
C ASP A 192 -5.48 -16.16 0.19
N PHE A 193 -5.25 -15.40 1.25
CA PHE A 193 -4.07 -15.49 2.11
C PHE A 193 -4.37 -16.13 3.45
N SER A 194 -5.58 -16.66 3.67
CA SER A 194 -6.02 -17.18 4.97
C SER A 194 -5.08 -18.26 5.52
N HIS A 195 -4.55 -19.15 4.68
CA HIS A 195 -3.59 -20.17 5.10
C HIS A 195 -2.23 -19.57 5.46
N VAL A 196 -1.76 -18.58 4.69
CA VAL A 196 -0.51 -17.86 4.97
C VAL A 196 -0.59 -17.09 6.28
N ASP A 197 -1.72 -16.40 6.48
CA ASP A 197 -1.97 -15.60 7.67
C ASP A 197 -2.08 -16.47 8.92
N ALA A 198 -2.78 -17.61 8.82
CA ALA A 198 -2.88 -18.58 9.90
C ALA A 198 -1.51 -19.18 10.28
N HIS A 199 -0.66 -19.48 9.28
CA HIS A 199 0.70 -19.96 9.52
C HIS A 199 1.55 -18.92 10.25
N ALA A 200 1.55 -17.67 9.77
CA ALA A 200 2.35 -16.58 10.36
C ALA A 200 2.00 -16.33 11.84
N ALA A 201 0.75 -16.57 12.25
CA ALA A 201 0.30 -16.43 13.63
C ALA A 201 0.89 -17.49 14.59
N LEU A 202 1.47 -18.59 14.08
CA LEU A 202 2.01 -19.70 14.90
C LEU A 202 3.38 -19.41 15.53
N PHE A 203 4.00 -18.27 15.21
CA PHE A 203 5.37 -17.95 15.63
C PHE A 203 5.41 -16.75 16.59
N PRO A 204 5.01 -16.88 17.86
CA PRO A 204 5.17 -15.81 18.84
C PRO A 204 6.63 -15.35 18.95
N ARG A 205 6.85 -14.04 18.96
CA ARG A 205 8.18 -13.41 18.97
C ARG A 205 9.15 -13.96 20.01
N HIS A 206 8.65 -14.30 21.20
CA HIS A 206 9.47 -14.81 22.31
C HIS A 206 9.99 -16.24 22.09
N THR A 207 9.51 -16.95 21.07
CA THR A 207 9.99 -18.29 20.70
C THR A 207 11.06 -18.26 19.61
N VAL A 208 11.29 -17.08 19.01
CA VAL A 208 12.20 -16.89 17.89
C VAL A 208 13.65 -16.81 18.37
N ALA A 209 14.51 -17.68 17.85
CA ALA A 209 15.93 -17.72 18.22
C ALA A 209 16.80 -16.72 17.44
N SER A 210 16.47 -16.44 16.18
CA SER A 210 17.23 -15.54 15.31
C SER A 210 16.38 -15.06 14.12
N LEU A 211 16.84 -14.00 13.45
CA LEU A 211 16.21 -13.52 12.20
C LEU A 211 16.26 -14.58 11.08
N ASP A 212 17.33 -15.38 11.01
CA ASP A 212 17.46 -16.45 10.01
C ASP A 212 16.43 -17.56 10.23
N ASN A 213 16.26 -18.01 11.49
CA ASN A 213 15.28 -19.03 11.82
C ASN A 213 13.87 -18.51 11.58
N LEU A 214 13.57 -17.28 12.01
CA LEU A 214 12.26 -16.67 11.76
C LEU A 214 11.93 -16.60 10.28
N ALA A 215 12.86 -16.10 9.46
CA ALA A 215 12.65 -15.97 8.03
C ALA A 215 12.41 -17.35 7.39
N TYR A 216 13.17 -18.37 7.78
CA TYR A 216 12.96 -19.75 7.33
C TYR A 216 11.60 -20.30 7.77
N ASP A 217 11.31 -20.30 9.06
CA ASP A 217 10.12 -20.92 9.64
C ASP A 217 8.81 -20.28 9.10
N LEU A 218 8.82 -18.97 8.85
CA LEU A 218 7.68 -18.27 8.24
C LEU A 218 7.45 -18.65 6.77
N THR A 219 8.49 -19.01 6.04
CA THR A 219 8.45 -19.04 4.57
C THR A 219 8.64 -20.43 3.96
N GLU A 220 9.14 -21.39 4.73
CA GLU A 220 9.42 -22.76 4.28
C GLU A 220 8.22 -23.45 3.61
N PRO A 221 6.98 -23.34 4.13
CA PRO A 221 5.84 -24.01 3.51
C PRO A 221 5.38 -23.39 2.18
N PHE A 222 5.87 -22.19 1.84
CA PHE A 222 5.35 -21.41 0.72
C PHE A 222 6.33 -21.39 -0.46
N PRO A 223 5.93 -21.84 -1.66
CA PRO A 223 6.80 -21.85 -2.82
C PRO A 223 6.96 -20.47 -3.47
N TYR A 224 5.93 -19.61 -3.41
CA TYR A 224 5.87 -18.33 -4.14
C TYR A 224 6.34 -17.15 -3.29
N GLU A 225 7.01 -16.17 -3.91
CA GLU A 225 7.58 -15.01 -3.22
C GLU A 225 6.49 -14.14 -2.59
N ILE A 226 5.33 -14.01 -3.25
CA ILE A 226 4.17 -13.29 -2.72
C ILE A 226 3.71 -13.88 -1.38
N GLU A 227 3.62 -15.20 -1.26
CA GLU A 227 3.17 -15.86 -0.02
C GLU A 227 4.20 -15.72 1.09
N LYS A 228 5.50 -15.84 0.76
CA LYS A 228 6.59 -15.60 1.72
C LYS A 228 6.57 -14.17 2.25
N ALA A 229 6.42 -13.19 1.37
CA ALA A 229 6.30 -11.78 1.75
C ALA A 229 5.04 -11.54 2.60
N ARG A 230 3.93 -12.19 2.27
CA ARG A 230 2.70 -12.13 3.05
C ARG A 230 2.89 -12.70 4.46
N ALA A 231 3.55 -13.84 4.60
CA ALA A 231 3.84 -14.45 5.90
C ALA A 231 4.64 -13.49 6.80
N ILE A 232 5.65 -12.82 6.24
CA ILE A 232 6.45 -11.81 6.95
C ILE A 232 5.58 -10.60 7.35
N PHE A 233 4.78 -10.08 6.42
CA PHE A 233 3.85 -8.97 6.66
C PHE A 233 2.87 -9.28 7.81
N THR A 234 2.25 -10.47 7.78
CA THR A 234 1.29 -10.88 8.80
C THR A 234 1.95 -11.18 10.14
N TRP A 235 3.16 -11.75 10.13
CA TRP A 235 3.92 -11.96 11.36
C TRP A 235 4.24 -10.64 12.07
N LEU A 236 4.63 -9.60 11.32
CA LEU A 236 4.90 -8.27 11.86
C LEU A 236 3.67 -7.69 12.55
N HIS A 237 2.47 -7.85 11.95
CA HIS A 237 1.22 -7.44 12.57
C HIS A 237 1.02 -8.07 13.94
N HIS A 238 1.29 -9.37 14.10
CA HIS A 238 1.05 -10.07 15.37
C HIS A 238 2.10 -9.77 16.46
N ASN A 239 3.33 -9.45 16.06
CA ASN A 239 4.49 -9.53 16.96
C ASN A 239 5.18 -8.20 17.25
N ILE A 240 4.94 -7.18 16.42
CA ILE A 240 5.48 -5.84 16.60
C ILE A 240 4.32 -4.89 16.89
N ALA A 241 4.49 -4.05 17.91
CA ALA A 241 3.56 -2.96 18.23
C ALA A 241 4.19 -1.62 17.83
N TYR A 242 3.34 -0.65 17.48
CA TYR A 242 3.81 0.69 17.16
C TYR A 242 4.28 1.41 18.43
N ASP A 243 5.49 1.96 18.41
CA ASP A 243 6.05 2.73 19.53
C ASP A 243 5.46 4.14 19.55
N ALA A 244 4.19 4.23 19.97
CA ALA A 244 3.45 5.48 20.04
C ALA A 244 4.09 6.48 21.01
N ASP A 245 4.63 6.00 22.14
CA ASP A 245 5.27 6.86 23.13
C ASP A 245 6.52 7.54 22.55
N ALA A 246 7.42 6.78 21.93
CA ALA A 246 8.60 7.36 21.28
C ALA A 246 8.23 8.29 20.12
N PHE A 247 7.16 7.94 19.38
CA PHE A 247 6.62 8.79 18.32
C PHE A 247 6.11 10.13 18.89
N PHE A 248 5.16 10.14 19.83
CA PHE A 248 4.59 11.39 20.33
C PHE A 248 5.55 12.21 21.20
N SER A 249 6.54 11.57 21.83
CA SER A 249 7.56 12.29 22.58
C SER A 249 8.68 12.85 21.70
N GLY A 250 8.69 12.58 20.39
CA GLY A 250 9.78 12.96 19.49
C GLY A 250 11.12 12.26 19.80
N ASN A 251 11.10 11.17 20.56
CA ASN A 251 12.30 10.47 21.03
C ASN A 251 12.52 9.17 20.24
N ILE A 252 12.37 9.24 18.92
CA ILE A 252 12.51 8.08 18.05
C ILE A 252 13.99 7.71 17.96
N GLN A 253 14.31 6.53 18.48
CA GLN A 253 15.66 5.97 18.39
C GLN A 253 15.84 5.23 17.06
N PRO A 254 17.06 5.22 16.48
CA PRO A 254 17.37 4.31 15.38
C PRO A 254 17.08 2.86 15.79
N SER A 255 16.45 2.10 14.90
CA SER A 255 16.14 0.68 15.14
C SER A 255 16.81 -0.19 14.08
N THR A 256 17.37 -1.33 14.50
CA THR A 256 17.82 -2.41 13.62
C THR A 256 16.78 -3.52 13.58
N ALA A 257 16.89 -4.44 12.63
CA ALA A 257 16.01 -5.61 12.59
C ALA A 257 16.09 -6.43 13.88
N GLU A 258 17.30 -6.58 14.45
CA GLU A 258 17.54 -7.29 15.71
C GLU A 258 16.92 -6.54 16.90
N SER A 259 17.05 -5.22 16.98
CA SER A 259 16.46 -4.45 18.07
C SER A 259 14.93 -4.49 18.00
N THR A 260 14.34 -4.36 16.81
CA THR A 260 12.89 -4.44 16.59
C THR A 260 12.35 -5.83 16.93
N LEU A 261 13.04 -6.90 16.51
CA LEU A 261 12.69 -8.27 16.89
C LEU A 261 12.77 -8.48 18.42
N SER A 262 13.80 -7.93 19.07
CA SER A 262 14.02 -8.10 20.50
C SER A 262 13.01 -7.30 21.35
N SER A 263 12.73 -6.05 20.99
CA SER A 263 11.79 -5.20 21.73
C SER A 263 10.33 -5.55 21.45
N GLY A 264 10.00 -5.91 20.20
CA GLY A 264 8.61 -5.96 19.73
C GLY A 264 7.99 -4.57 19.56
N LEU A 265 8.79 -3.51 19.52
CA LEU A 265 8.37 -2.12 19.39
C LEU A 265 9.13 -1.43 18.27
N ALA A 266 8.42 -0.71 17.40
CA ALA A 266 9.02 0.10 16.34
C ALA A 266 8.07 1.20 15.84
N VAL A 267 8.65 2.22 15.20
CA VAL A 267 7.93 3.10 14.26
C VAL A 267 8.10 2.57 12.82
N CYS A 268 7.54 3.25 11.82
CA CYS A 268 7.56 2.81 10.42
C CYS A 268 8.96 2.45 9.88
N ASP A 269 10.02 3.15 10.31
CA ASP A 269 11.40 2.82 9.94
C ASP A 269 11.84 1.41 10.41
N GLY A 270 11.42 1.00 11.61
CA GLY A 270 11.74 -0.31 12.18
C GLY A 270 10.92 -1.43 11.59
N TYR A 271 9.63 -1.18 11.30
CA TYR A 271 8.78 -2.14 10.55
C TYR A 271 9.35 -2.40 9.16
N SER A 272 9.62 -1.34 8.39
CA SER A 272 10.13 -1.48 7.03
C SER A 272 11.55 -2.05 6.97
N GLY A 273 12.38 -1.76 7.99
CA GLY A 273 13.69 -2.36 8.16
C GLY A 273 13.64 -3.86 8.48
N LEU A 274 12.77 -4.28 9.40
CA LEU A 274 12.62 -5.69 9.76
C LEU A 274 11.99 -6.51 8.63
N PHE A 275 10.96 -6.00 7.97
CA PHE A 275 10.38 -6.63 6.77
C PHE A 275 11.46 -6.89 5.72
N LYS A 276 12.23 -5.84 5.36
CA LYS A 276 13.33 -5.96 4.39
C LYS A 276 14.34 -7.03 4.81
N SER A 277 14.76 -7.03 6.08
CA SER A 277 15.76 -7.98 6.57
C SER A 277 15.28 -9.42 6.48
N LEU A 278 14.02 -9.71 6.82
CA LEU A 278 13.44 -11.04 6.72
C LEU A 278 13.27 -11.47 5.25
N ALA A 279 12.78 -10.56 4.39
CA ALA A 279 12.60 -10.80 2.97
C ALA A 279 13.93 -11.14 2.27
N GLU A 280 14.98 -10.35 2.52
CA GLU A 280 16.31 -10.60 1.94
C GLU A 280 16.91 -11.93 2.40
N ARG A 281 16.63 -12.40 3.62
CA ARG A 281 17.15 -13.70 4.11
C ARG A 281 16.57 -14.91 3.37
N VAL A 282 15.40 -14.75 2.75
CA VAL A 282 14.73 -15.80 1.97
C VAL A 282 14.85 -15.58 0.46
N GLY A 283 15.71 -14.65 0.05
CA GLY A 283 16.03 -14.39 -1.36
C GLY A 283 15.13 -13.38 -2.06
N ILE A 284 14.19 -12.75 -1.35
CA ILE A 284 13.32 -11.71 -1.92
C ILE A 284 14.08 -10.40 -1.99
N GLN A 285 14.06 -9.76 -3.16
CA GLN A 285 14.60 -8.42 -3.31
C GLN A 285 13.64 -7.41 -2.69
N ALA A 286 14.08 -6.68 -1.69
CA ALA A 286 13.27 -5.69 -0.99
C ALA A 286 14.05 -4.39 -0.76
N HIS A 287 13.40 -3.26 -1.02
CA HIS A 287 13.90 -1.93 -0.77
C HIS A 287 13.07 -1.28 0.34
N LYS A 288 13.74 -0.59 1.26
CA LYS A 288 13.07 0.34 2.17
C LYS A 288 12.88 1.66 1.41
N VAL A 289 11.63 2.05 1.21
CA VAL A 289 11.24 3.29 0.55
C VAL A 289 10.92 4.32 1.63
N VAL A 290 11.39 5.54 1.42
CA VAL A 290 11.21 6.67 2.33
C VAL A 290 10.47 7.76 1.57
N GLY A 291 9.52 8.41 2.23
CA GLY A 291 8.73 9.45 1.60
C GLY A 291 7.77 10.15 2.55
N HIS A 292 6.74 10.76 1.98
CA HIS A 292 5.65 11.37 2.71
C HIS A 292 4.47 10.39 2.80
N GLY A 293 3.81 10.36 3.97
CA GLY A 293 2.56 9.61 4.18
C GLY A 293 1.42 10.53 4.59
N LYS A 294 0.21 10.40 4.02
CA LYS A 294 -1.03 11.08 4.52
C LYS A 294 -1.57 10.40 5.79
N GLY A 295 -0.71 10.21 6.78
CA GLY A 295 -0.99 9.52 8.04
C GLY A 295 -1.36 10.47 9.19
N VAL A 296 -1.02 10.08 10.41
CA VAL A 296 -1.24 10.91 11.61
C VAL A 296 -0.55 12.28 11.47
N GLY A 297 -1.30 13.35 11.74
CA GLY A 297 -0.82 14.72 11.62
C GLY A 297 -0.92 15.33 10.22
N TYR A 298 -1.36 14.56 9.21
CA TYR A 298 -1.66 15.13 7.90
C TYR A 298 -3.01 15.85 7.89
N GLU A 299 -2.99 17.08 7.41
CA GLU A 299 -4.19 17.86 7.10
C GLU A 299 -4.16 18.27 5.63
N ALA A 300 -5.28 18.05 4.93
CA ALA A 300 -5.38 18.42 3.53
C ALA A 300 -5.30 19.95 3.36
N THR A 301 -4.57 20.39 2.34
CA THR A 301 -4.40 21.81 2.06
C THR A 301 -5.73 22.44 1.67
N GLY A 302 -6.10 23.52 2.37
CA GLY A 302 -7.35 24.24 2.12
C GLY A 302 -7.36 24.99 0.77
N PRO A 303 -8.54 25.32 0.22
CA PRO A 303 -8.64 26.04 -1.05
C PRO A 303 -7.85 27.36 -1.04
N GLY A 304 -7.04 27.59 -2.07
CA GLY A 304 -6.25 28.81 -2.24
C GLY A 304 -4.98 28.91 -1.38
N GLN A 305 -4.68 27.90 -0.56
CA GLN A 305 -3.41 27.84 0.17
C GLN A 305 -2.26 27.42 -0.77
N PRO A 306 -1.02 27.89 -0.51
CA PRO A 306 0.13 27.51 -1.32
C PRO A 306 0.48 26.03 -1.16
N VAL A 307 1.14 25.47 -2.18
CA VAL A 307 1.65 24.09 -2.14
C VAL A 307 2.62 23.93 -0.97
N PRO A 308 2.37 23.01 -0.01
CA PRO A 308 3.30 22.74 1.07
C PRO A 308 4.66 22.30 0.55
N GLN A 309 5.73 22.64 1.27
CA GLN A 309 7.06 22.11 0.94
C GLN A 309 7.11 20.60 1.18
N TYR A 310 7.89 19.90 0.36
CA TYR A 310 8.09 18.47 0.54
C TYR A 310 8.69 18.17 1.91
N SER A 311 8.12 17.19 2.59
CA SER A 311 8.62 16.64 3.85
C SER A 311 8.49 15.13 3.85
N SER A 312 9.48 14.42 4.38
CA SER A 312 9.47 12.96 4.46
C SER A 312 9.30 12.52 5.90
N GLY A 313 8.19 11.84 6.18
CA GLY A 313 7.78 11.43 7.53
C GLY A 313 7.34 9.97 7.64
N HIS A 314 7.51 9.17 6.58
CA HIS A 314 7.08 7.78 6.56
C HIS A 314 8.04 6.87 5.79
N ALA A 315 7.98 5.57 6.11
CA ALA A 315 8.81 4.53 5.50
C ALA A 315 8.02 3.23 5.31
N TRP A 316 8.17 2.61 4.14
CA TRP A 316 7.51 1.37 3.72
C TRP A 316 8.47 0.54 2.86
N ASN A 317 7.97 -0.51 2.19
CA ASN A 317 8.78 -1.39 1.35
C ASN A 317 8.31 -1.43 -0.11
N CYS A 318 9.28 -1.63 -1.01
CA CYS A 318 9.04 -2.08 -2.37
C CYS A 318 9.76 -3.41 -2.56
N ALA A 319 9.05 -4.48 -2.91
CA ALA A 319 9.60 -5.82 -3.04
C ALA A 319 9.33 -6.42 -4.42
N PHE A 320 10.30 -7.13 -4.98
CA PHE A 320 10.13 -7.87 -6.22
C PHE A 320 9.60 -9.26 -5.88
N LEU A 321 8.36 -9.55 -6.29
CA LEU A 321 7.63 -10.76 -5.95
C LEU A 321 7.06 -11.37 -7.23
N ASP A 322 7.41 -12.63 -7.50
CA ASP A 322 6.86 -13.44 -8.59
C ASP A 322 6.90 -12.72 -9.96
N GLY A 323 7.96 -11.94 -10.19
CA GLY A 323 8.22 -11.24 -11.45
C GLY A 323 7.82 -9.75 -11.49
N ASN A 324 7.17 -9.21 -10.46
CA ASN A 324 6.70 -7.82 -10.43
C ASN A 324 7.14 -7.07 -9.17
N TRP A 325 7.22 -5.73 -9.26
CA TRP A 325 7.47 -4.88 -8.10
C TRP A 325 6.15 -4.55 -7.37
N HIS A 326 6.14 -4.70 -6.05
CA HIS A 326 4.98 -4.47 -5.20
C HIS A 326 5.31 -3.50 -4.06
N LEU A 327 4.38 -2.59 -3.76
CA LEU A 327 4.44 -1.70 -2.59
C LEU A 327 3.78 -2.38 -1.40
N ILE A 328 4.46 -2.37 -0.26
CA ILE A 328 4.01 -3.02 0.98
C ILE A 328 4.27 -2.07 2.15
N ASP A 329 3.24 -1.79 2.95
CA ASP A 329 3.39 -1.10 4.24
C ASP A 329 3.00 -2.01 5.40
N ALA A 330 3.99 -2.70 5.96
CA ALA A 330 3.78 -3.55 7.14
C ALA A 330 3.46 -2.76 8.42
N CYS A 331 3.81 -1.46 8.48
CA CYS A 331 3.53 -0.62 9.64
C CYS A 331 2.04 -0.28 9.70
N TRP A 332 1.47 0.26 8.61
CA TRP A 332 0.04 0.55 8.54
C TRP A 332 -0.79 -0.73 8.40
N GLY A 333 -0.20 -1.81 7.87
CA GLY A 333 -0.74 -3.17 7.89
C GLY A 333 -0.96 -3.74 9.30
N ALA A 334 -0.12 -3.36 10.26
CA ALA A 334 -0.16 -3.87 11.62
C ALA A 334 -1.23 -3.22 12.50
N GLY A 335 -1.58 -1.96 12.24
CA GLY A 335 -2.55 -1.22 13.05
C GLY A 335 -2.59 0.27 12.76
N ALA A 336 -3.25 1.02 13.63
CA ALA A 336 -3.39 2.46 13.51
C ALA A 336 -3.27 3.14 14.88
N LEU A 337 -2.97 4.43 14.89
CA LEU A 337 -3.05 5.26 16.08
C LEU A 337 -4.46 5.84 16.20
N ASP A 338 -5.05 5.72 17.40
CA ASP A 338 -6.27 6.41 17.82
C ASP A 338 -5.88 7.44 18.89
N GLY A 339 -5.81 8.70 18.47
CA GLY A 339 -5.12 9.74 19.24
C GLY A 339 -3.67 9.34 19.50
N SER A 340 -3.28 9.25 20.77
CA SER A 340 -1.95 8.81 21.19
C SER A 340 -1.82 7.30 21.44
N THR A 341 -2.90 6.53 21.24
CA THR A 341 -2.92 5.10 21.58
C THR A 341 -2.78 4.24 20.33
N TYR A 342 -1.88 3.27 20.36
CA TYR A 342 -1.78 2.27 19.29
C TYR A 342 -2.91 1.23 19.41
N GLN A 343 -3.63 1.05 18.31
CA GLN A 343 -4.65 0.02 18.12
C GLN A 343 -4.14 -1.01 17.11
N GLN A 344 -3.77 -2.19 17.61
CA GLN A 344 -3.41 -3.31 16.75
C GLN A 344 -4.65 -3.76 15.96
N ARG A 345 -4.56 -3.69 14.63
CA ARG A 345 -5.66 -4.02 13.73
C ARG A 345 -5.08 -4.44 12.39
N PHE A 346 -5.33 -5.69 12.01
CA PHE A 346 -4.81 -6.18 10.74
C PHE A 346 -5.48 -5.48 9.57
N ALA A 347 -4.67 -4.88 8.70
CA ALA A 347 -5.13 -4.16 7.53
C ALA A 347 -4.44 -4.74 6.27
N PRO A 348 -4.95 -5.87 5.75
CA PRO A 348 -4.29 -6.63 4.67
C PRO A 348 -4.21 -5.86 3.35
N MET A 349 -5.04 -4.83 3.18
CA MET A 349 -4.99 -3.90 2.05
C MET A 349 -3.60 -3.27 1.86
N TRP A 350 -2.83 -3.01 2.92
CA TRP A 350 -1.47 -2.45 2.80
C TRP A 350 -0.43 -3.43 2.24
N PHE A 351 -0.85 -4.66 1.95
CA PHE A 351 -0.10 -5.64 1.18
C PHE A 351 -0.64 -5.81 -0.25
N THR A 352 -1.96 -5.71 -0.44
CA THR A 352 -2.62 -6.04 -1.71
C THR A 352 -2.96 -4.84 -2.58
N SER A 353 -2.89 -3.60 -2.06
CA SER A 353 -3.30 -2.41 -2.82
C SER A 353 -2.44 -2.19 -4.07
N PRO A 354 -3.06 -1.88 -5.23
CA PRO A 354 -2.32 -1.52 -6.43
C PRO A 354 -1.57 -0.18 -6.25
N PRO A 355 -0.52 0.09 -7.06
CA PRO A 355 0.28 1.30 -6.94
C PRO A 355 -0.49 2.62 -6.94
N VAL A 356 -1.54 2.73 -7.76
CA VAL A 356 -2.41 3.93 -7.80
C VAL A 356 -3.10 4.19 -6.48
N GLU A 357 -3.67 3.15 -5.87
CA GLU A 357 -4.36 3.26 -4.58
C GLU A 357 -3.35 3.56 -3.46
N PHE A 358 -2.21 2.86 -3.47
CA PHE A 358 -1.14 3.05 -2.49
C PHE A 358 -0.58 4.48 -2.56
N GLY A 359 -0.38 5.00 -3.78
CA GLY A 359 0.14 6.33 -4.09
C GLY A 359 -0.74 7.50 -3.63
N LYS A 360 -2.03 7.27 -3.34
CA LYS A 360 -2.91 8.32 -2.78
C LYS A 360 -2.48 8.77 -1.40
N THR A 361 -1.83 7.88 -0.66
CA THR A 361 -1.42 8.12 0.72
C THR A 361 0.09 8.04 0.91
N HIS A 362 0.85 7.54 -0.06
CA HIS A 362 2.30 7.37 -0.01
C HIS A 362 2.99 8.03 -1.19
N PHE A 363 3.76 9.08 -0.93
CA PHE A 363 4.56 9.74 -1.96
C PHE A 363 6.06 9.51 -1.70
N PRO A 364 6.76 8.71 -2.52
CA PRO A 364 8.16 8.39 -2.29
C PRO A 364 9.08 9.58 -2.60
N GLU A 365 10.21 9.68 -1.87
CA GLU A 365 11.27 10.65 -2.16
C GLU A 365 11.92 10.40 -3.53
N ASP A 366 12.06 9.12 -3.90
CA ASP A 366 12.44 8.69 -5.25
C ASP A 366 11.16 8.31 -6.02
N PRO A 367 10.75 9.10 -7.04
CA PRO A 367 9.52 8.86 -7.79
C PRO A 367 9.46 7.51 -8.53
N SER A 368 10.58 6.82 -8.73
CA SER A 368 10.58 5.48 -9.36
C SER A 368 9.82 4.44 -8.53
N TYR A 369 9.66 4.66 -7.22
CA TYR A 369 8.87 3.81 -6.33
C TYR A 369 7.38 4.14 -6.30
N GLN A 370 6.88 5.02 -7.18
CA GLN A 370 5.43 5.16 -7.33
C GLN A 370 4.81 3.95 -8.04
N LEU A 371 5.58 3.27 -8.90
CA LEU A 371 5.16 2.11 -9.70
C LEU A 371 3.88 2.31 -10.54
N ALA A 372 3.38 3.54 -10.66
CA ALA A 372 2.20 3.87 -11.45
C ALA A 372 2.51 3.70 -12.95
N SER A 373 1.75 2.83 -13.62
CA SER A 373 1.84 2.62 -15.06
C SER A 373 1.24 3.78 -15.85
N ASP A 374 1.56 3.91 -17.14
CA ASP A 374 0.94 4.94 -17.98
C ASP A 374 -0.57 4.70 -18.16
N GLU A 375 -1.01 3.43 -18.17
CA GLU A 375 -2.43 3.03 -18.23
C GLU A 375 -3.21 3.47 -16.98
N ASP A 376 -2.50 3.53 -15.86
CA ASP A 376 -2.97 3.97 -14.55
C ASP A 376 -2.90 5.50 -14.34
N GLY A 377 -2.52 6.26 -15.38
CA GLY A 377 -2.34 7.71 -15.33
C GLY A 377 -0.92 8.18 -15.02
N GLY A 378 0.02 7.26 -14.80
CA GLY A 378 1.44 7.52 -14.63
C GLY A 378 1.83 8.12 -13.27
N PRO A 379 3.12 8.41 -13.06
CA PRO A 379 3.60 8.98 -11.81
C PRO A 379 3.07 10.41 -11.60
N VAL A 380 2.65 10.68 -10.36
CA VAL A 380 2.06 11.94 -9.92
C VAL A 380 3.15 12.87 -9.38
N SER A 381 2.99 14.19 -9.57
CA SER A 381 3.88 15.21 -9.00
C SER A 381 3.59 15.45 -7.51
N TRP A 382 4.55 16.01 -6.78
CA TRP A 382 4.33 16.39 -5.37
C TRP A 382 3.11 17.31 -5.22
N GLU A 383 2.97 18.31 -6.08
CA GLU A 383 1.86 19.25 -6.06
C GLU A 383 0.52 18.54 -6.27
N ALA A 384 0.40 17.68 -7.27
CA ALA A 384 -0.84 16.95 -7.54
C ALA A 384 -1.21 16.00 -6.38
N TYR A 385 -0.21 15.36 -5.77
CA TYR A 385 -0.40 14.49 -4.60
C TYR A 385 -0.84 15.25 -3.34
N ILE A 386 -0.14 16.34 -3.01
CA ILE A 386 -0.34 17.04 -1.73
C ILE A 386 -1.57 17.95 -1.75
N MET A 387 -1.91 18.48 -2.94
CA MET A 387 -3.07 19.35 -3.16
C MET A 387 -4.35 18.57 -3.49
N GLU A 388 -4.29 17.22 -3.54
CA GLU A 388 -5.47 16.40 -3.71
C GLU A 388 -6.50 16.73 -2.60
N PRO A 389 -7.74 17.09 -2.95
CA PRO A 389 -8.77 17.41 -1.98
C PRO A 389 -8.99 16.27 -0.97
N ALA A 390 -9.30 16.61 0.27
CA ALA A 390 -9.68 15.61 1.25
C ALA A 390 -10.87 14.79 0.73
N GLY A 391 -10.76 13.46 0.79
CA GLY A 391 -11.87 12.57 0.46
C GLY A 391 -12.93 12.49 1.56
N PRO A 392 -14.08 11.84 1.26
CA PRO A 392 -15.07 11.51 2.29
C PRO A 392 -14.46 10.72 3.45
N VAL A 393 -15.14 10.77 4.59
CA VAL A 393 -14.78 9.92 5.72
C VAL A 393 -15.21 8.50 5.38
N ILE A 394 -14.24 7.58 5.21
CA ILE A 394 -14.50 6.16 4.92
C ILE A 394 -14.41 5.36 6.21
N PHE A 395 -15.41 4.52 6.46
CA PHE A 395 -15.48 3.68 7.66
C PHE A 395 -14.91 2.28 7.40
N VAL A 396 -14.57 1.56 8.46
CA VAL A 396 -13.92 0.25 8.38
C VAL A 396 -14.72 -0.79 7.59
N ASP A 397 -16.05 -0.74 7.65
CA ASP A 397 -16.92 -1.70 6.97
C ASP A 397 -16.86 -1.54 5.45
N PHE A 398 -16.46 -0.36 4.93
CA PHE A 398 -16.20 -0.15 3.51
C PHE A 398 -15.16 -1.15 2.98
N TYR A 399 -14.05 -1.30 3.72
CA TYR A 399 -12.97 -2.21 3.35
C TYR A 399 -13.35 -3.68 3.54
N LYS A 400 -14.16 -4.01 4.57
CA LYS A 400 -14.66 -5.38 4.80
C LYS A 400 -15.59 -5.89 3.70
N LEU A 401 -16.23 -4.97 2.97
CA LEU A 401 -17.10 -5.30 1.83
C LEU A 401 -16.37 -5.27 0.49
N ASP A 402 -15.03 -5.18 0.52
CA ASP A 402 -14.16 -5.11 -0.64
C ASP A 402 -14.54 -3.98 -1.61
N LEU A 403 -14.97 -2.83 -1.07
CA LEU A 403 -15.30 -1.67 -1.89
C LEU A 403 -14.04 -0.86 -2.22
N TRP A 404 -14.05 -0.22 -3.38
CA TRP A 404 -12.91 0.54 -3.90
C TRP A 404 -12.96 2.01 -3.46
N PRO A 405 -12.03 2.49 -2.60
CA PRO A 405 -12.06 3.87 -2.13
C PRO A 405 -11.84 4.88 -3.25
N SER A 406 -10.97 4.56 -4.21
CA SER A 406 -10.64 5.46 -5.31
C SER A 406 -11.76 5.72 -6.29
N ALA A 407 -12.70 4.79 -6.42
CA ALA A 407 -13.87 4.93 -7.29
C ALA A 407 -15.10 5.48 -6.55
N LEU A 408 -14.97 5.79 -5.26
CA LEU A 408 -16.06 6.35 -4.46
C LEU A 408 -16.44 7.75 -4.96
N GLN A 409 -17.71 7.94 -5.30
CA GLN A 409 -18.26 9.23 -5.71
C GLN A 409 -19.30 9.73 -4.70
N PRO A 410 -19.37 11.05 -4.43
CA PRO A 410 -18.40 12.09 -4.84
C PRO A 410 -17.00 11.92 -4.19
N PRO A 411 -15.92 12.35 -4.87
CA PRO A 411 -14.56 12.07 -4.41
C PRO A 411 -14.09 13.04 -3.33
N SER A 412 -14.69 14.23 -3.25
CA SER A 412 -14.37 15.26 -2.25
C SER A 412 -15.18 15.08 -0.98
N ARG A 413 -14.62 15.42 0.17
CA ARG A 413 -15.27 15.40 1.50
C ARG A 413 -16.53 16.26 1.55
N TYR A 414 -16.51 17.37 0.82
CA TYR A 414 -17.56 18.39 0.83
C TYR A 414 -18.43 18.27 -0.42
N ILE A 415 -19.74 18.27 -0.21
CA ILE A 415 -20.74 18.28 -1.28
C ILE A 415 -21.54 19.58 -1.17
N GLN A 416 -21.77 20.25 -2.29
CA GLN A 416 -22.56 21.48 -2.31
C GLN A 416 -24.05 21.20 -2.16
N GLY A 417 -24.67 21.80 -1.13
CA GLY A 417 -26.11 21.70 -0.91
C GLY A 417 -26.94 22.39 -2.00
N GLY A 418 -28.13 21.87 -2.25
CA GLY A 418 -29.03 22.34 -3.30
C GLY A 418 -28.64 21.88 -4.71
N THR A 419 -27.73 20.92 -4.85
CA THR A 419 -27.27 20.37 -6.13
C THR A 419 -27.62 18.89 -6.25
N ARG A 420 -27.66 18.39 -7.48
CA ARG A 420 -27.77 16.95 -7.76
C ARG A 420 -26.38 16.34 -7.70
N ALA A 421 -26.22 15.27 -6.93
CA ALA A 421 -24.98 14.51 -6.81
C ALA A 421 -25.20 13.04 -7.17
N SER A 422 -24.26 12.45 -7.90
CA SER A 422 -24.22 11.03 -8.20
C SER A 422 -23.31 10.33 -7.19
N PHE A 423 -23.87 9.40 -6.42
CA PHE A 423 -23.11 8.54 -5.53
C PHE A 423 -22.81 7.23 -6.22
N GLN A 424 -21.57 6.77 -6.17
CA GLN A 424 -21.14 5.55 -6.84
C GLN A 424 -20.16 4.77 -5.97
N VAL A 425 -20.30 3.44 -5.97
CA VAL A 425 -19.37 2.51 -5.35
C VAL A 425 -19.12 1.31 -6.24
N PHE A 426 -17.89 0.81 -6.20
CA PHE A 426 -17.44 -0.35 -6.97
C PHE A 426 -16.76 -1.33 -6.02
N LYS A 427 -16.71 -2.60 -6.44
CA LYS A 427 -15.76 -3.54 -5.83
C LYS A 427 -14.34 -3.10 -6.17
N ARG A 428 -13.39 -3.41 -5.28
CA ARG A 428 -11.96 -3.08 -5.46
C ARG A 428 -11.32 -3.82 -6.63
N CYS A 429 -11.86 -4.98 -6.99
CA CYS A 429 -11.41 -5.75 -8.13
C CYS A 429 -12.59 -6.27 -8.96
N GLU A 430 -12.41 -6.33 -10.28
CA GLU A 430 -13.41 -6.80 -11.25
C GLU A 430 -13.80 -8.28 -11.08
N HIS A 431 -12.92 -9.11 -10.49
CA HIS A 431 -13.21 -10.51 -10.22
C HIS A 431 -14.23 -10.71 -9.08
N MET A 432 -14.51 -9.67 -8.29
CA MET A 432 -15.40 -9.76 -7.14
C MET A 432 -16.85 -9.70 -7.56
N SER A 433 -17.66 -10.62 -7.03
CA SER A 433 -19.06 -10.75 -7.42
C SER A 433 -19.85 -9.46 -7.15
N THR A 434 -20.55 -9.01 -8.19
CA THR A 434 -21.57 -7.96 -8.15
C THR A 434 -22.99 -8.54 -8.15
N ALA A 435 -23.12 -9.88 -8.12
CA ALA A 435 -24.41 -10.55 -8.06
C ALA A 435 -25.15 -10.19 -6.78
N GLU A 436 -26.46 -10.03 -6.88
CA GLU A 436 -27.31 -9.63 -5.75
C GLU A 436 -27.14 -10.56 -4.55
N ALA A 437 -27.12 -11.88 -4.78
CA ALA A 437 -26.98 -12.91 -3.75
C ALA A 437 -25.70 -12.75 -2.89
N ASP A 438 -24.66 -12.17 -3.45
CA ASP A 438 -23.35 -12.03 -2.80
C ASP A 438 -23.18 -10.66 -2.13
N ASN A 439 -24.16 -9.77 -2.22
CA ASN A 439 -24.01 -8.39 -1.79
C ASN A 439 -25.17 -7.91 -0.91
N PHE A 440 -24.85 -6.92 -0.07
CA PHE A 440 -25.86 -6.14 0.62
C PHE A 440 -26.41 -5.06 -0.31
N VAL A 441 -27.58 -4.54 0.02
CA VAL A 441 -28.07 -3.32 -0.64
C VAL A 441 -27.35 -2.11 -0.03
N PHE A 442 -26.76 -1.27 -0.89
CA PHE A 442 -26.17 0.00 -0.52
C PHE A 442 -27.21 1.12 -0.59
N MET A 443 -27.09 2.13 0.26
CA MET A 443 -27.99 3.28 0.25
C MET A 443 -27.32 4.57 0.69
N VAL A 444 -27.73 5.67 0.06
CA VAL A 444 -27.44 7.02 0.51
C VAL A 444 -28.54 7.50 1.46
N SER A 445 -28.12 8.23 2.48
CA SER A 445 -28.96 8.67 3.59
C SER A 445 -28.61 10.10 3.97
N PHE A 446 -29.63 10.95 4.07
CA PHE A 446 -29.56 12.32 4.57
C PHE A 446 -30.93 12.70 5.13
N GLY A 447 -30.97 13.36 6.30
CA GLY A 447 -32.21 13.56 7.04
C GLY A 447 -33.01 12.26 7.19
N ASN A 448 -34.27 12.29 6.76
CA ASN A 448 -35.17 11.12 6.74
C ASN A 448 -35.19 10.37 5.40
N GLU A 449 -34.47 10.85 4.39
CA GLU A 449 -34.45 10.22 3.07
C GLU A 449 -33.46 9.05 3.06
N ARG A 450 -33.84 7.99 2.35
CA ARG A 450 -33.05 6.78 2.15
C ARG A 450 -33.20 6.35 0.70
N VAL A 451 -32.13 6.47 -0.07
CA VAL A 451 -32.12 6.18 -1.50
C VAL A 451 -31.20 4.98 -1.76
N PRO A 452 -31.74 3.79 -2.09
CA PRO A 452 -30.92 2.65 -2.47
C PRO A 452 -30.12 2.93 -3.75
N LEU A 453 -28.89 2.42 -3.80
CA LEU A 453 -28.09 2.43 -5.03
C LEU A 453 -28.46 1.23 -5.89
N GLU A 454 -28.55 1.44 -7.19
CA GLU A 454 -28.87 0.42 -8.19
C GLU A 454 -27.62 0.00 -8.95
N LEU A 455 -27.53 -1.28 -9.35
CA LEU A 455 -26.42 -1.77 -10.16
C LEU A 455 -26.40 -1.02 -11.50
N ASN A 456 -25.26 -0.46 -11.88
CA ASN A 456 -25.09 0.32 -13.10
C ASN A 456 -24.35 -0.46 -14.18
N GLU A 457 -24.38 0.07 -15.41
CA GLU A 457 -23.74 -0.57 -16.58
C GLU A 457 -22.22 -0.71 -16.44
N GLY A 458 -21.59 0.10 -15.58
CA GLY A 458 -20.17 0.03 -15.28
C GLY A 458 -19.79 -1.05 -14.27
N GLY A 459 -20.74 -1.88 -13.79
CA GLY A 459 -20.49 -2.94 -12.82
C GLY A 459 -20.38 -2.45 -11.36
N GLY A 460 -20.70 -1.18 -11.08
CA GLY A 460 -20.81 -0.64 -9.73
C GLY A 460 -22.26 -0.45 -9.30
N TRP A 461 -22.47 0.17 -8.15
CA TRP A 461 -23.79 0.63 -7.69
C TRP A 461 -23.82 2.15 -7.65
N SER A 462 -24.93 2.74 -8.09
CA SER A 462 -25.08 4.20 -8.10
C SER A 462 -26.48 4.70 -7.77
N ALA A 463 -26.56 5.92 -7.26
CA ALA A 463 -27.79 6.66 -7.07
C ALA A 463 -27.55 8.15 -7.30
N ASP A 464 -28.45 8.77 -8.06
CA ASP A 464 -28.51 10.22 -8.21
C ASP A 464 -29.46 10.81 -7.18
N VAL A 465 -29.00 11.80 -6.43
CA VAL A 465 -29.80 12.43 -5.39
C VAL A 465 -29.69 13.94 -5.40
N ASN A 466 -30.80 14.62 -5.19
CA ASN A 466 -30.83 16.06 -4.95
C ASN A 466 -30.54 16.31 -3.47
N ILE A 467 -29.38 16.88 -3.17
CA ILE A 467 -28.96 17.13 -1.79
C ILE A 467 -29.62 18.42 -1.28
N PRO A 468 -30.42 18.38 -0.20
CA PRO A 468 -30.96 19.60 0.41
C PRO A 468 -29.85 20.53 0.89
N ARG A 469 -30.10 21.85 0.87
CA ARG A 469 -29.11 22.86 1.34
C ARG A 469 -28.78 22.72 2.83
N ASP A 470 -29.72 22.21 3.60
CA ASP A 470 -29.68 22.07 5.06
C ASP A 470 -29.47 20.61 5.51
N ALA A 471 -29.08 19.71 4.59
CA ALA A 471 -28.90 18.30 4.91
C ALA A 471 -27.82 18.04 5.98
N GLY A 472 -26.84 18.94 6.13
CA GLY A 472 -25.74 18.85 7.10
C GLY A 472 -24.71 17.78 6.73
N GLU A 473 -25.15 16.53 6.59
CA GLU A 473 -24.32 15.41 6.16
C GLU A 473 -25.09 14.47 5.22
N VAL A 474 -24.33 13.77 4.38
CA VAL A 474 -24.81 12.65 3.58
C VAL A 474 -23.96 11.43 3.95
N SER A 475 -24.60 10.30 4.18
CA SER A 475 -23.93 9.05 4.56
C SER A 475 -24.30 7.92 3.62
N LEU A 476 -23.33 7.09 3.30
CA LEU A 476 -23.49 5.83 2.59
C LEU A 476 -23.49 4.68 3.59
N TYR A 477 -24.48 3.80 3.46
CA TYR A 477 -24.67 2.63 4.31
C TYR A 477 -24.85 1.35 3.48
N ASN A 478 -24.54 0.20 4.05
CA ASN A 478 -25.16 -1.07 3.65
C ASN A 478 -26.27 -1.45 4.63
N VAL A 479 -27.31 -2.13 4.13
CA VAL A 479 -28.33 -2.75 5.00
C VAL A 479 -27.77 -4.07 5.51
N THR A 480 -27.50 -4.19 6.81
CA THR A 480 -26.87 -5.39 7.39
C THR A 480 -27.89 -6.44 7.80
N THR A 481 -29.03 -6.02 8.37
CA THR A 481 -30.12 -6.93 8.72
C THR A 481 -31.49 -6.36 8.39
N VAL A 482 -32.44 -7.26 8.11
CA VAL A 482 -33.87 -6.95 7.95
C VAL A 482 -34.68 -7.93 8.79
N SER A 483 -35.50 -7.40 9.71
CA SER A 483 -36.25 -8.20 10.69
C SER A 483 -35.34 -9.17 11.48
N GLY A 484 -34.14 -8.71 11.85
CA GLY A 484 -33.16 -9.48 12.63
C GLY A 484 -32.42 -10.58 11.87
N ARG A 485 -32.61 -10.69 10.55
CA ARG A 485 -31.90 -11.65 9.69
C ARG A 485 -30.90 -10.95 8.80
N ASP A 486 -29.79 -11.63 8.49
CA ASP A 486 -28.79 -11.15 7.54
C ASP A 486 -29.43 -10.73 6.21
N ALA A 487 -29.05 -9.55 5.72
CA ALA A 487 -29.65 -8.91 4.55
C ALA A 487 -28.82 -9.08 3.26
N LYS A 488 -27.78 -9.92 3.27
CA LYS A 488 -27.05 -10.26 2.06
C LYS A 488 -27.97 -11.02 1.10
N GLY A 489 -27.97 -10.66 -0.18
CA GLY A 489 -28.90 -11.24 -1.15
C GLY A 489 -30.36 -10.78 -1.01
N PHE A 490 -30.65 -9.79 -0.15
CA PHE A 490 -32.02 -9.34 0.07
C PHE A 490 -32.60 -8.64 -1.16
N GLY A 491 -31.75 -7.89 -1.88
CA GLY A 491 -32.11 -7.22 -3.12
C GLY A 491 -32.92 -5.94 -2.95
N ILE A 492 -32.86 -5.09 -3.98
CA ILE A 492 -33.44 -3.74 -3.94
C ILE A 492 -34.97 -3.79 -3.91
N GLN A 493 -35.58 -4.73 -4.63
CA GLN A 493 -37.03 -4.86 -4.69
C GLN A 493 -37.63 -5.30 -3.36
N ALA A 494 -36.97 -6.21 -2.65
CA ALA A 494 -37.40 -6.59 -1.31
C ALA A 494 -37.16 -5.44 -0.32
N LEU A 495 -36.05 -4.70 -0.46
CA LEU A 495 -35.79 -3.51 0.34
C LEU A 495 -36.89 -2.45 0.17
N LYS A 496 -37.27 -2.12 -1.07
CA LYS A 496 -38.38 -1.18 -1.35
C LYS A 496 -39.69 -1.64 -0.68
N ARG A 497 -39.93 -2.96 -0.60
CA ARG A 497 -41.09 -3.53 0.14
C ARG A 497 -40.92 -3.52 1.66
N ALA A 498 -39.70 -3.52 2.19
CA ALA A 498 -39.46 -3.55 3.63
C ALA A 498 -39.29 -2.15 4.26
N LEU A 499 -38.83 -1.16 3.48
CA LEU A 499 -38.50 0.18 3.97
C LEU A 499 -39.70 0.86 4.65
N GLY A 500 -39.50 1.35 5.88
CA GLY A 500 -40.55 1.94 6.71
C GLY A 500 -41.55 0.94 7.32
N ARG A 501 -41.42 -0.36 7.05
CA ARG A 501 -42.33 -1.43 7.52
C ARG A 501 -41.67 -2.49 8.39
N GLN A 502 -40.37 -2.71 8.21
CA GLN A 502 -39.59 -3.70 8.94
C GLN A 502 -38.41 -3.03 9.63
N GLY A 503 -38.02 -3.55 10.81
CA GLY A 503 -36.81 -3.11 11.49
C GLY A 503 -35.57 -3.46 10.69
N MET A 504 -34.62 -2.53 10.59
CA MET A 504 -33.38 -2.68 9.83
C MET A 504 -32.18 -2.19 10.64
N THR A 505 -31.03 -2.79 10.41
CA THR A 505 -29.73 -2.29 10.88
C THR A 505 -28.84 -1.92 9.70
N PHE A 506 -27.90 -1.01 9.93
CA PHE A 506 -27.05 -0.44 8.89
C PHE A 506 -25.58 -0.48 9.32
N GLY A 507 -24.68 -0.75 8.37
CA GLY A 507 -23.25 -0.56 8.52
C GLY A 507 -22.83 0.72 7.81
N GLY A 508 -22.10 1.59 8.52
CA GLY A 508 -21.59 2.84 7.94
C GLY A 508 -20.45 2.56 6.96
N LEU A 509 -20.52 3.13 5.76
CA LEU A 509 -19.52 2.91 4.71
C LEU A 509 -18.72 4.17 4.41
N ALA A 510 -19.40 5.30 4.15
CA ALA A 510 -18.76 6.58 3.92
C ALA A 510 -19.64 7.75 4.36
N ARG A 511 -19.03 8.92 4.58
CA ARG A 511 -19.75 10.15 4.94
C ARG A 511 -19.13 11.38 4.30
N TRP A 512 -20.00 12.28 3.86
CA TRP A 512 -19.71 13.60 3.33
C TRP A 512 -20.34 14.69 4.19
N THR A 513 -19.71 15.86 4.20
CA THR A 513 -20.26 17.08 4.80
C THR A 513 -20.91 17.92 3.71
N VAL A 514 -22.12 18.42 3.97
CA VAL A 514 -22.82 19.31 3.05
C VAL A 514 -22.47 20.75 3.38
N ILE A 515 -22.09 21.54 2.38
CA ILE A 515 -21.72 22.96 2.49
C ILE A 515 -22.59 23.89 1.64
#